data_AF-A0A929DA89-F1
#
_entry.id   AF-A0A929DA89-F1
#
_cell.length_a   1.000
_cell.length_b   1.000
_cell.length_c   1.000
_cell.angle_alpha   90.00
_cell.angle_beta   90.00
_cell.angle_gamma   90.00
#
_symmetry.space_group_name_H-M   'P 1'
#
loop_
_entity.id
_entity.type
_entity.pdbx_description
1 polymer ?
#
loop_
_entity_poly.entity_id
_entity_poly.type
_entity_poly.pdbx_seq_one_letter_code
_entity_poly.pdbx_strand_id
1 'polypeptide(L)' 'MRKAIKFVDSANEWLGEKLKWLVFLLIIVVCIEVTMRYVFNRPTMQLPCIITFTGAALYAFAFGYVHLHKGHVRVDV' A
#
# COMPACT_ATOMS: atom_id res chain seq x y z
N MET A 1 -9.05 21.87 -19.57
CA MET A 1 -9.14 21.46 -18.15
C MET A 1 -9.81 20.10 -17.96
N ARG A 2 -11.03 19.85 -18.45
CA ARG A 2 -11.74 18.55 -18.26
C ARG A 2 -10.99 17.30 -18.73
N LYS A 3 -10.20 17.37 -19.82
CA LYS A 3 -9.41 16.21 -20.31
C LYS A 3 -8.28 15.81 -19.36
N ALA A 4 -7.59 16.79 -18.75
CA ALA A 4 -6.51 16.53 -17.81
C ALA A 4 -7.03 15.87 -16.52
N ILE A 5 -8.17 16.35 -16.00
CA ILE A 5 -8.82 15.76 -14.82
C ILE A 5 -9.24 14.32 -15.10
N LYS A 6 -9.91 14.06 -16.24
CA LYS A 6 -10.28 12.69 -16.64
C LYS A 6 -9.07 11.75 -16.79
N PHE A 7 -7.93 12.27 -17.25
CA PHE A 7 -6.70 11.49 -17.35
C PHE A 7 -6.18 11.10 -15.96
N VAL A 8 -6.17 12.05 -15.01
CA VAL A 8 -5.76 11.78 -13.62
C VAL A 8 -6.69 10.77 -12.96
N ASP A 9 -8.01 10.90 -13.16
CA ASP A 9 -9.00 9.95 -12.61
C ASP A 9 -8.75 8.54 -13.15
N SER A 10 -8.58 8.38 -14.47
CA SER A 10 -8.28 7.09 -15.09
C SER A 10 -6.93 6.51 -14.64
N ALA A 11 -5.92 7.36 -14.43
CA ALA A 11 -4.62 6.93 -13.93
C ALA A 11 -4.71 6.40 -12.50
N ASN A 12 -5.47 7.08 -11.63
CA ASN A 12 -5.73 6.62 -10.27
C ASN A 12 -6.53 5.31 -10.24
N GLU A 13 -7.53 5.15 -11.10
CA GLU A 13 -8.31 3.91 -11.22
C GLU A 13 -7.41 2.73 -11.60
N TRP A 14 -6.55 2.92 -12.60
CA TRP A 14 -5.58 1.90 -13.03
C TRP A 14 -4.56 1.58 -11.94
N LEU A 15 -4.02 2.60 -11.27
CA LEU A 15 -3.06 2.44 -10.18
C LEU A 15 -3.68 1.65 -9.02
N GLY A 16 -4.87 2.02 -8.55
CA GLY A 16 -5.54 1.32 -7.44
C GLY A 16 -5.78 -0.16 -7.74
N GLU A 17 -6.23 -0.47 -8.96
CA GLU A 17 -6.49 -1.84 -9.39
C GLU A 17 -5.22 -2.70 -9.50
N LYS A 18 -4.06 -2.09 -9.78
CA LYS A 18 -2.76 -2.79 -9.79
C LYS A 18 -2.14 -2.88 -8.39
N LEU A 19 -2.23 -1.82 -7.59
CA LEU A 19 -1.57 -1.72 -6.29
C LEU A 19 -2.22 -2.58 -5.20
N LYS A 20 -3.47 -3.02 -5.37
CA LYS A 20 -4.10 -3.96 -4.43
C LYS A 20 -3.27 -5.24 -4.25
N TRP A 21 -2.55 -5.69 -5.27
CA TRP A 21 -1.67 -6.85 -5.21
C TRP A 21 -0.42 -6.63 -4.35
N LEU A 22 -0.01 -5.38 -4.15
CA LEU A 22 1.12 -5.04 -3.28
C LEU A 22 0.82 -5.36 -1.82
N VAL A 23 -0.45 -5.31 -1.40
CA VAL A 23 -0.88 -5.74 -0.05
C VAL A 23 -0.54 -7.22 0.15
N PHE A 24 -0.82 -8.06 -0.85
CA PHE A 24 -0.55 -9.49 -0.76
C PHE A 24 0.96 -9.77 -0.65
N LEU A 25 1.78 -9.05 -1.42
CA LEU A 25 3.24 -9.13 -1.32
C LEU A 25 3.72 -8.70 0.08
N LEU A 26 3.19 -7.61 0.62
CA LEU A 26 3.52 -7.12 1.96
C LEU A 26 3.20 -8.17 3.02
N ILE A 27 2.03 -8.82 2.94
CA ILE A 27 1.64 -9.90 3.86
C ILE A 27 2.66 -11.05 3.83
N ILE A 28 3.09 -11.49 2.64
CA ILE A 28 4.08 -12.56 2.51
C ILE A 28 5.40 -12.17 3.18
N VAL A 29 5.88 -10.94 2.95
CA VAL A 29 7.14 -10.46 3.55
C VAL A 29 7.04 -10.41 5.07
N VAL A 30 5.90 -9.95 5.61
CA VAL A 30 5.63 -9.95 7.06
C VAL A 30 5.61 -11.38 7.61
N CYS A 31 4.92 -12.31 6.95
CA CYS A 31 4.89 -13.71 7.38
C CYS A 31 6.30 -14.34 7.41
N ILE A 32 7.14 -14.04 6.42
CA ILE A 32 8.54 -14.52 6.38
C ILE A 32 9.33 -13.93 7.55
N GLU A 33 9.19 -12.62 7.82
CA GLU A 33 9.87 -11.93 8.92
C GLU A 33 9.49 -12.53 10.28
N VAL A 34 8.19 -12.71 10.52
CA VAL A 34 7.66 -13.31 11.75
C VAL A 34 8.15 -14.75 11.89
N THR A 35 8.11 -15.55 10.82
CA THR A 35 8.59 -16.94 10.86
C THR A 35 10.10 -17.00 11.16
N MET A 36 10.91 -16.18 10.50
CA MET A 36 12.36 -16.09 10.76
C MET A 36 12.66 -15.68 12.19
N ARG A 37 11.92 -14.71 12.73
CA ARG A 37 12.10 -14.21 14.08
C ARG A 37 11.73 -15.24 15.14
N TYR A 38 10.57 -15.89 15.02
CA TYR A 38 10.03 -16.73 16.09
C TYR A 38 10.31 -18.23 15.92
N VAL A 39 10.35 -18.75 14.69
CA VAL A 39 10.59 -20.18 14.43
C VAL A 39 12.08 -20.46 14.31
N PHE A 40 12.78 -19.63 13.53
CA PHE A 40 14.22 -19.84 13.25
C PHE A 40 15.14 -19.07 14.19
N ASN A 41 14.59 -18.20 15.07
CA ASN A 41 15.33 -17.34 15.99
C ASN A 41 16.46 -16.52 15.30
N ARG A 42 16.23 -16.13 14.04
CA ARG A 42 17.17 -15.37 13.21
C ARG A 42 16.50 -14.08 12.73
N PRO A 43 16.46 -13.04 13.57
CA PRO A 43 15.89 -11.76 13.18
C PRO A 43 16.73 -11.10 12.09
N THR A 44 16.05 -10.58 11.08
CA THR A 44 16.66 -9.86 9.95
C THR A 44 16.58 -8.36 10.16
N MET A 45 17.69 -7.65 10.02
CA MET A 45 17.74 -6.19 10.20
C MET A 45 17.00 -5.41 9.08
N GLN A 46 16.97 -5.95 7.87
CA GLN A 46 16.49 -5.24 6.68
C GLN A 46 14.99 -5.40 6.41
N LEU A 47 14.39 -6.55 6.77
CA LEU A 47 12.97 -6.82 6.47
C LEU A 47 12.01 -5.81 7.13
N PRO A 48 12.19 -5.40 8.41
CA PRO A 48 11.33 -4.37 9.02
C PRO A 48 11.36 -3.04 8.27
N CYS A 49 12.51 -2.64 7.73
CA CYS A 49 12.63 -1.44 6.90
C CYS A 49 11.84 -1.60 5.59
N ILE A 50 11.98 -2.75 4.91
CA ILE A 50 11.26 -3.04 3.65
C ILE A 50 9.75 -3.03 3.90
N ILE A 51 9.27 -3.69 4.96
CA ILE A 51 7.86 -3.72 5.35
C ILE A 51 7.33 -2.29 5.55
N THR A 52 8.07 -1.46 6.29
CA THR A 52 7.67 -0.07 6.57
C THR A 52 7.60 0.75 5.29
N PHE A 53 8.61 0.70 4.43
CA PHE A 53 8.62 1.48 3.18
C PHE A 53 7.57 0.99 2.18
N THR A 54 7.35 -0.32 2.06
CA THR A 54 6.30 -0.88 1.21
C THR A 54 4.92 -0.50 1.73
N GLY A 55 4.69 -0.53 3.05
CA GLY A 55 3.46 -0.06 3.67
C GLY A 55 3.20 1.43 3.44
N ALA A 56 4.22 2.28 3.58
CA ALA A 56 4.13 3.71 3.31
C ALA A 56 3.83 3.99 1.83
N ALA A 57 4.50 3.30 0.91
CA ALA A 57 4.22 3.40 -0.52
C ALA A 57 2.77 3.00 -0.83
N LEU A 58 2.30 1.90 -0.24
CA LEU A 58 0.94 1.41 -0.41
C LEU A 58 -0.09 2.46 0.01
N TYR A 59 0.10 3.07 1.18
CA TYR A 59 -0.79 4.13 1.66
C TYR A 59 -0.77 5.35 0.73
N ALA A 60 0.43 5.84 0.38
CA ALA A 60 0.58 7.04 -0.44
C ALA A 60 -0.09 6.89 -1.82
N PHE A 61 0.10 5.75 -2.48
CA PHE A 61 -0.48 5.52 -3.80
C PHE A 61 -1.97 5.13 -3.74
N ALA A 62 -2.41 4.42 -2.70
CA ALA A 62 -3.83 4.10 -2.52
C ALA A 62 -4.67 5.33 -2.19
N PHE A 63 -4.08 6.37 -1.60
CA PHE A 63 -4.80 7.57 -1.17
C PHE A 63 -5.57 8.25 -2.32
N GLY A 64 -4.95 8.38 -3.51
CA GLY A 64 -5.60 8.98 -4.67
C GLY A 64 -6.83 8.20 -5.14
N TYR A 65 -6.73 6.87 -5.15
CA TYR A 65 -7.84 5.97 -5.48
C TYR A 65 -8.99 6.08 -4.47
N VAL A 66 -8.67 6.01 -3.18
CA VAL A 66 -9.67 6.10 -2.11
C VAL A 66 -10.36 7.48 -2.09
N HIS A 67 -9.62 8.55 -2.40
CA HIS A 67 -10.20 9.89 -2.51
C HIS A 67 -11.17 10.00 -3.69
N LEU A 68 -10.80 9.45 -4.86
CA LEU A 68 -11.66 9.41 -6.04
C LEU A 68 -12.99 8.69 -5.76
N HIS A 69 -12.95 7.58 -5.02
CA HIS A 69 -14.11 6.78 -4.62
C HIS A 69 -14.84 7.31 -3.37
N LYS A 70 -14.42 8.46 -2.81
CA LYS A 70 -14.94 9.03 -1.56
C LYS A 70 -14.96 8.05 -0.38
N GLY A 71 -14.05 7.08 -0.37
CA GLY A 71 -13.95 6.05 0.67
C GLY A 71 -13.09 6.47 1.86
N HIS A 72 -12.45 7.63 1.82
CA HIS A 72 -11.62 8.12 2.92
C HIS A 72 -12.52 8.57 4.08
N VAL A 73 -12.37 7.96 5.25
CA VAL A 73 -13.09 8.34 6.46
C VAL A 73 -12.70 9.77 6.82
N ARG A 74 -13.69 10.68 6.78
CA ARG A 74 -13.52 12.07 7.21
C ARG A 74 -13.94 12.14 8.67
N VAL A 75 -13.04 12.58 9.52
CA VAL A 75 -13.36 12.92 10.91
C VAL A 75 -13.59 14.42 10.93
N ASP A 76 -14.84 14.83 10.79
CA ASP A 76 -15.27 16.20 11.11
C ASP A 76 -15.63 16.22 12.60
N VAL A 77 -14.95 17.08 13.38
CA VAL A 77 -15.22 17.36 14.80
C VAL A 77 -15.94 18.69 14.91
#